data_AF-A0AAU8ZNT7-F1
#
_entry.id   AF-A0AAU8ZNT7-F1
#
_cell.length_a   1.000
_cell.length_b   1.000
_cell.length_c   1.000
_cell.angle_alpha   90.00
_cell.angle_beta   90.00
_cell.angle_gamma   90.00
#
_symmetry.space_group_name_H-M   'P 1'
#
loop_
_entity.id
_entity.type
_entity.pdbx_description
1 polymer ?
#
loop_
_entity_poly.entity_id
_entity_poly.type
_entity_poly.pdbx_seq_one_letter_code
_entity_poly.pdbx_strand_id
1 'polypeptide(L)'
;MLNKWVIHCFHLGNNMREGFIERTGPLLFAFVTEQDFYAINIYKHNDWAENKILQTMHDNWPQLISAYKAPNITKISETITPSQRTSLRKINGNSFFTAKDGTVYMPTGGGSVASGYNLSTTIKVMRTRRYINIISEILDSLSEEIRKALLKSGYLEGKNIDAKLIILNTGYLIYFPKNELMLNILHTIS
;
A
#
# COMPACT_ATOMS: atom_id res chain seq x y z
N MET A 1 -1.61 1.42 13.49
CA MET A 1 -0.48 0.70 12.87
C MET A 1 0.20 1.67 11.90
N LEU A 2 1.43 2.08 12.18
CA LEU A 2 2.11 3.13 11.42
C LEU A 2 3.22 2.45 10.60
N ASN A 3 2.94 2.09 9.34
CA ASN A 3 3.87 1.38 8.43
C ASN A 3 4.98 2.30 7.89
N LYS A 4 5.52 3.18 8.74
CA LYS A 4 6.59 4.07 8.32
C LYS A 4 7.80 3.20 8.03
N TRP A 5 8.23 3.28 6.78
CA TRP A 5 9.33 2.54 6.20
C TRP A 5 9.12 1.05 5.85
N VAL A 6 7.86 0.61 5.67
CA VAL A 6 7.54 -0.81 5.37
C VAL A 6 7.95 -1.78 6.50
N ILE A 7 8.25 -1.22 7.68
CA ILE A 7 8.63 -2.00 8.86
C ILE A 7 7.39 -2.27 9.71
N HIS A 8 7.29 -3.51 10.14
CA HIS A 8 6.20 -4.02 10.96
C HIS A 8 6.62 -3.99 12.43
N CYS A 9 5.66 -3.68 13.30
CA CYS A 9 5.86 -3.64 14.75
C CYS A 9 4.99 -4.72 15.39
N PHE A 10 5.63 -5.71 16.03
CA PHE A 10 4.95 -6.81 16.70
C PHE A 10 5.09 -6.64 18.21
N HIS A 11 3.98 -6.71 18.95
CA HIS A 11 4.03 -6.70 20.41
C HIS A 11 4.58 -8.05 20.91
N LEU A 12 5.54 -7.99 21.83
CA LEU A 12 6.18 -9.17 22.40
C LEU A 12 5.66 -9.46 23.81
N GLY A 13 5.08 -10.61 24.05
CA GLY A 13 4.49 -10.94 25.36
C GLY A 13 3.92 -12.33 25.40
N ASN A 14 3.59 -12.79 26.61
CA ASN A 14 3.12 -14.15 26.85
C ASN A 14 1.58 -14.22 27.00
N ASN A 15 0.92 -13.07 27.18
CA ASN A 15 -0.52 -13.01 27.34
C ASN A 15 -1.16 -12.64 26.01
N MET A 16 -2.07 -13.49 25.54
CA MET A 16 -2.86 -13.24 24.35
C MET A 16 -4.30 -12.93 24.76
N ARG A 17 -4.85 -11.86 24.18
CA ARG A 17 -6.25 -11.46 24.34
C ARG A 17 -6.83 -11.17 22.96
N GLU A 18 -7.94 -11.84 22.64
CA GLU A 18 -8.69 -11.64 21.38
C GLU A 18 -7.82 -11.81 20.11
N GLY A 19 -6.86 -12.75 20.15
CA GLY A 19 -5.96 -13.03 19.01
C GLY A 19 -4.78 -12.06 18.89
N PHE A 20 -4.60 -11.12 19.83
CA PHE A 20 -3.46 -10.21 19.89
C PHE A 20 -2.68 -10.37 21.18
N ILE A 21 -1.37 -10.17 21.10
CA ILE A 21 -0.52 -10.07 22.30
C ILE A 21 -0.86 -8.78 23.06
N GLU A 22 -1.05 -8.89 24.38
CA GLU A 22 -1.27 -7.73 25.24
C GLU A 22 -0.09 -6.75 25.14
N ARG A 23 -0.37 -5.46 25.28
CA ARG A 23 0.65 -4.41 25.11
C ARG A 23 1.59 -4.40 26.32
N THR A 24 2.70 -5.08 26.20
CA THR A 24 3.76 -5.22 27.22
C THR A 24 4.80 -4.11 27.19
N GLY A 25 4.87 -3.32 26.10
CA GLY A 25 5.86 -2.24 25.92
C GLY A 25 6.94 -2.51 24.86
N PRO A 26 7.69 -3.64 24.90
CA PRO A 26 8.67 -3.96 23.87
C PRO A 26 7.99 -4.39 22.56
N LEU A 27 8.56 -3.90 21.46
CA LEU A 27 8.12 -4.16 20.10
C LEU A 27 9.25 -4.77 19.30
N LEU A 28 9.01 -5.93 18.68
CA LEU A 28 9.87 -6.42 17.62
C LEU A 28 9.60 -5.63 16.35
N PHE A 29 10.67 -5.02 15.83
CA PHE A 29 10.67 -4.40 14.52
C PHE A 29 11.14 -5.44 13.51
N ALA A 30 10.37 -5.65 12.46
CA ALA A 30 10.75 -6.58 11.41
C ALA A 30 10.36 -6.10 10.02
N PHE A 31 11.18 -6.49 9.04
CA PHE A 31 10.83 -6.38 7.63
C PHE A 31 10.29 -7.74 7.17
N VAL A 32 9.13 -7.73 6.53
CA VAL A 32 8.42 -8.97 6.17
C VAL A 32 8.21 -8.96 4.66
N THR A 33 8.71 -10.00 4.00
CA THR A 33 8.41 -10.31 2.60
C THR A 33 7.40 -11.45 2.53
N GLU A 34 7.02 -11.86 1.32
CA GLU A 34 6.18 -13.04 1.16
C GLU A 34 6.88 -14.34 1.60
N GLN A 35 8.20 -14.38 1.54
CA GLN A 35 9.01 -15.57 1.80
C GLN A 35 9.75 -15.53 3.14
N ASP A 36 10.11 -14.34 3.61
CA ASP A 36 11.09 -14.16 4.68
C ASP A 36 10.62 -13.19 5.77
N PHE A 37 11.11 -13.45 6.98
CA PHE A 37 10.91 -12.60 8.15
C PHE A 37 12.27 -12.12 8.68
N TYR A 38 12.57 -10.83 8.50
CA TYR A 38 13.82 -10.22 8.95
C TYR A 38 13.60 -9.49 10.27
N ALA A 39 13.92 -10.15 11.38
CA ALA A 39 13.92 -9.54 12.71
C ALA A 39 15.04 -8.49 12.82
N ILE A 40 14.68 -7.22 12.93
CA ILE A 40 15.64 -6.12 12.95
C ILE A 40 16.18 -5.93 14.38
N ASN A 41 15.29 -5.61 15.32
CA ASN A 41 15.62 -5.48 16.74
C ASN A 41 14.35 -5.30 17.58
N ILE A 42 14.51 -5.28 18.90
CA ILE A 42 13.47 -4.95 19.87
C ILE A 42 13.64 -3.50 20.31
N TYR A 43 12.57 -2.72 20.20
CA TYR A 43 12.53 -1.30 20.57
C TYR A 43 11.35 -1.00 21.48
N LYS A 44 11.37 0.15 22.16
CA LYS A 44 10.21 0.63 22.92
C LYS A 44 9.27 1.43 22.02
N HIS A 45 8.06 1.69 22.51
CA HIS A 45 7.20 2.70 21.91
C HIS A 45 7.94 4.05 21.81
N ASN A 46 7.81 4.72 20.66
CA ASN A 46 8.45 6.00 20.33
C ASN A 46 9.95 5.98 19.93
N ASP A 47 10.64 4.84 19.98
CA ASP A 47 12.02 4.70 19.45
C ASP A 47 12.08 4.66 17.91
N TRP A 48 10.95 4.90 17.25
CA TRP A 48 10.71 4.68 15.82
C TRP A 48 11.38 5.72 14.90
N ALA A 49 12.02 6.73 15.50
CA ALA A 49 12.70 7.82 14.78
C ALA A 49 14.12 7.48 14.37
N GLU A 50 14.66 6.35 14.81
CA GLU A 50 16.09 6.14 14.71
C GLU A 50 16.55 5.67 13.34
N ASN A 51 17.47 6.46 12.78
CA ASN A 51 18.43 6.08 11.75
C ASN A 51 19.03 4.69 11.98
N LYS A 52 19.10 4.21 13.23
CA LYS A 52 19.60 2.88 13.56
C LYS A 52 18.85 1.76 12.85
N ILE A 53 17.53 1.86 12.69
CA ILE A 53 16.75 0.81 12.02
C ILE A 53 17.15 0.72 10.55
N LEU A 54 17.19 1.85 9.84
CA LEU A 54 17.59 1.89 8.44
C LEU A 54 19.07 1.58 8.25
N GLN A 55 19.90 1.95 9.24
CA GLN A 55 21.30 1.58 9.26
C GLN A 55 21.47 0.07 9.42
N THR A 56 20.75 -0.58 10.34
CA THR A 56 20.76 -2.06 10.47
C THR A 56 20.32 -2.73 9.18
N MET A 57 19.26 -2.23 8.54
CA MET A 57 18.81 -2.73 7.24
C MET A 57 19.88 -2.54 6.15
N HIS A 58 20.55 -1.40 6.13
CA HIS A 58 21.65 -1.12 5.19
C HIS A 58 22.86 -2.04 5.43
N ASP A 59 23.26 -2.23 6.69
CA ASP A 59 24.43 -3.01 7.07
C ASP A 59 24.24 -4.51 6.79
N ASN A 60 23.02 -5.04 6.98
CA ASN A 60 22.76 -6.47 6.89
C ASN A 60 22.08 -6.88 5.57
N TRP A 61 21.15 -6.07 5.04
CA TRP A 61 20.31 -6.41 3.91
C TRP A 61 20.06 -5.22 2.96
N PRO A 62 21.13 -4.60 2.41
CA PRO A 62 21.00 -3.41 1.56
C PRO A 62 20.15 -3.64 0.30
N GLN A 63 20.04 -4.89 -0.16
CA GLN A 63 19.19 -5.31 -1.29
C GLN A 63 17.71 -5.09 -1.01
N LEU A 64 17.23 -5.26 0.23
CA LEU A 64 15.81 -5.13 0.59
C LEU A 64 15.33 -3.67 0.52
N ILE A 65 16.25 -2.74 0.70
CA ILE A 65 15.98 -1.29 0.63
C ILE A 65 16.57 -0.63 -0.62
N SER A 66 17.08 -1.43 -1.57
CA SER A 66 17.77 -0.94 -2.78
C SER A 66 16.88 -0.07 -3.66
N ALA A 67 15.60 -0.41 -3.79
CA ALA A 67 14.61 0.35 -4.56
C ALA A 67 14.40 1.79 -4.05
N TYR A 68 14.86 2.09 -2.83
CA TYR A 68 14.74 3.41 -2.23
C TYR A 68 16.07 4.17 -2.19
N LYS A 69 17.16 3.59 -2.71
CA LYS A 69 18.41 4.34 -2.91
C LYS A 69 18.10 5.52 -3.83
N ALA A 70 18.56 6.70 -3.48
CA ALA A 70 18.41 7.88 -4.32
C ALA A 70 19.53 7.88 -5.37
N PRO A 71 19.27 7.47 -6.63
CA PRO A 71 20.31 7.47 -7.64
C PRO A 71 20.78 8.91 -7.86
N ASN A 72 22.10 9.09 -7.99
CA ASN A 72 22.75 10.37 -8.28
C ASN A 72 22.72 11.42 -7.16
N ILE A 73 22.29 11.09 -5.94
CA ILE A 73 22.53 11.95 -4.76
C ILE A 73 23.87 11.56 -4.14
N THR A 74 24.91 12.34 -4.43
CA THR A 74 26.27 12.12 -3.90
C THR A 74 26.51 12.80 -2.56
N LYS A 75 25.71 13.82 -2.21
CA LYS A 75 25.83 14.54 -0.94
C LYS A 75 24.50 15.22 -0.58
N ILE A 76 24.06 15.06 0.66
CA ILE A 76 23.03 15.93 1.26
C ILE A 76 23.78 17.04 2.00
N SER A 77 23.52 18.30 1.65
CA SER A 77 24.19 19.46 2.26
C SER A 77 23.96 19.57 3.77
N GLU A 78 22.78 19.14 4.24
CA GLU A 78 22.41 19.13 5.65
C GLU A 78 21.80 17.79 6.06
N THR A 79 22.43 17.13 7.03
CA THR A 79 21.82 15.96 7.67
C THR A 79 20.88 16.43 8.76
N ILE A 80 19.58 16.11 8.65
CA ILE A 80 18.63 16.47 9.69
C ILE A 80 18.89 15.67 10.98
N THR A 81 18.84 16.36 12.11
CA THR A 81 18.96 15.76 13.44
C THR A 81 17.75 14.88 13.79
N PRO A 82 17.86 13.95 14.76
CA PRO A 82 16.71 13.17 15.23
C PRO A 82 15.53 14.04 15.71
N SER A 83 15.81 15.19 16.33
CA SER A 83 14.78 16.16 16.75
C SER A 83 14.06 16.78 15.56
N GLN A 84 14.81 17.30 14.57
CA GLN A 84 14.23 17.87 13.34
C GLN A 84 13.40 16.83 12.57
N ARG A 85 13.88 15.57 12.50
CA ARG A 85 13.15 14.47 11.89
C ARG A 85 11.84 14.18 12.62
N THR A 86 11.86 14.22 13.95
CA THR A 86 10.65 14.06 14.77
C THR A 86 9.66 15.19 14.52
N SER A 87 10.13 16.44 14.44
CA SER A 87 9.32 17.60 14.10
C SER A 87 8.71 17.52 12.71
N LEU A 88 9.50 17.15 11.68
CA LEU A 88 9.00 16.90 10.33
C LEU A 88 7.90 15.84 10.32
N ARG A 89 8.07 14.75 11.07
CA ARG A 89 7.08 13.67 11.14
C ARG A 89 5.76 14.11 11.78
N LYS A 90 5.77 15.04 12.74
CA LYS A 90 4.54 15.58 13.36
C LYS A 90 3.66 16.30 12.35
N ILE A 91 4.25 16.85 11.29
CA ILE A 91 3.55 17.53 10.20
C ILE A 91 3.46 16.67 8.92
N ASN A 92 3.65 15.34 9.04
CA ASN A 92 3.67 14.39 7.92
C ASN A 92 4.75 14.68 6.86
N GLY A 93 5.79 15.42 7.22
CA GLY A 93 6.93 15.74 6.36
C GLY A 93 7.85 14.54 6.14
N ASN A 94 8.50 14.55 4.98
CA ASN A 94 9.40 13.50 4.51
C ASN A 94 10.86 13.91 4.67
N SER A 95 11.74 12.92 4.85
CA SER A 95 13.18 13.17 4.99
C SER A 95 13.99 12.00 4.45
N PHE A 96 15.14 12.33 3.86
CA PHE A 96 16.12 11.34 3.45
C PHE A 96 16.83 10.73 4.65
N PHE A 97 17.35 9.52 4.44
CA PHE A 97 18.28 8.86 5.35
C PHE A 97 19.63 8.71 4.66
N THR A 98 20.71 9.09 5.34
CA THR A 98 22.07 8.88 4.87
C THR A 98 22.71 7.84 5.78
N ALA A 99 23.11 6.71 5.19
CA ALA A 99 23.86 5.68 5.87
C ALA A 99 25.29 6.15 6.18
N LYS A 100 25.95 5.46 7.11
CA LYS A 100 27.34 5.78 7.52
C LYS A 100 28.36 5.77 6.36
N ASP A 101 28.12 4.97 5.33
CA ASP A 101 28.97 4.87 4.13
C ASP A 101 28.70 6.00 3.10
N GLY A 102 27.73 6.88 3.38
CA GLY A 102 27.30 7.96 2.48
C GLY A 102 26.14 7.58 1.55
N THR A 103 25.68 6.32 1.56
CA THR A 103 24.53 5.91 0.75
C THR A 103 23.27 6.65 1.19
N VAL A 104 22.59 7.31 0.24
CA VAL A 104 21.36 8.06 0.51
C VAL A 104 20.13 7.26 0.10
N TYR A 105 19.14 7.24 1.00
CA TYR A 105 17.85 6.61 0.80
C TYR A 105 16.72 7.65 0.85
N MET A 106 15.83 7.57 -0.14
CA MET A 106 14.53 8.22 -0.11
C MET A 106 13.65 7.62 1.00
N PRO A 107 12.63 8.36 1.47
CA PRO A 107 11.57 7.81 2.29
C PRO A 107 11.02 6.50 1.72
N THR A 108 11.27 5.38 2.39
CA THR A 108 10.83 4.08 1.90
C THR A 108 9.29 4.01 1.92
N GLY A 109 8.70 3.32 0.95
CA GLY A 109 7.26 3.41 0.65
C GLY A 109 6.80 4.77 0.11
N GLY A 110 7.72 5.64 -0.33
CA GLY A 110 7.44 6.98 -0.85
C GLY A 110 7.16 8.04 0.22
N GLY A 111 7.28 7.69 1.51
CA GLY A 111 7.01 8.60 2.61
C GLY A 111 5.52 8.76 2.93
N SER A 112 5.17 9.88 3.56
CA SER A 112 3.78 10.25 3.92
C SER A 112 3.27 11.39 3.05
N VAL A 113 1.97 11.39 2.73
CA VAL A 113 1.28 12.54 2.13
C VAL A 113 0.75 13.48 3.22
N ALA A 114 0.22 14.65 2.84
CA ALA A 114 -0.27 15.66 3.79
C ALA A 114 -1.30 15.12 4.80
N SER A 115 -2.14 14.18 4.38
CA SER A 115 -3.13 13.50 5.23
C SER A 115 -2.53 12.47 6.21
N GLY A 116 -1.21 12.26 6.19
CA GLY A 116 -0.50 11.30 7.04
C GLY A 116 -0.50 9.85 6.57
N TYR A 117 -1.20 9.55 5.46
CA TYR A 117 -1.16 8.23 4.84
C TYR A 117 0.15 8.01 4.07
N ASN A 118 0.55 6.74 3.92
CA ASN A 118 1.69 6.38 3.10
C ASN A 118 1.42 6.71 1.60
N LEU A 119 2.40 7.29 0.91
CA LEU A 119 2.26 7.70 -0.49
C LEU A 119 1.89 6.53 -1.42
N SER A 120 2.58 5.39 -1.29
CA SER A 120 2.29 4.23 -2.14
C SER A 120 0.87 3.70 -1.94
N THR A 121 0.36 3.71 -0.69
CA THR A 121 -1.03 3.36 -0.39
C THR A 121 -2.01 4.37 -1.01
N THR A 122 -1.75 5.67 -0.86
CA THR A 122 -2.60 6.71 -1.43
C THR A 122 -2.67 6.60 -2.96
N ILE A 123 -1.53 6.37 -3.63
CA ILE A 123 -1.48 6.16 -5.08
C ILE A 123 -2.31 4.93 -5.47
N LYS A 124 -2.20 3.81 -4.75
CA LYS A 124 -3.03 2.62 -4.99
C LYS A 124 -4.52 2.93 -4.87
N VAL A 125 -4.95 3.60 -3.80
CA VAL A 125 -6.35 4.00 -3.61
C VAL A 125 -6.84 4.92 -4.71
N MET A 126 -6.04 5.93 -5.10
CA MET A 126 -6.38 6.85 -6.19
C MET A 126 -6.53 6.12 -7.52
N ARG A 127 -5.61 5.20 -7.83
CA ARG A 127 -5.70 4.35 -9.02
C ARG A 127 -6.97 3.49 -8.98
N THR A 128 -7.22 2.78 -7.88
CA THR A 128 -8.44 1.97 -7.71
C THR A 128 -9.71 2.79 -7.88
N ARG A 129 -9.79 4.00 -7.29
CA ARG A 129 -10.93 4.89 -7.49
C ARG A 129 -11.11 5.32 -8.93
N ARG A 130 -10.02 5.71 -9.61
CA ARG A 130 -10.05 6.04 -11.03
C ARG A 130 -10.54 4.84 -11.86
N TYR A 131 -10.07 3.64 -11.55
CA TYR A 131 -10.53 2.42 -12.21
C TYR A 131 -12.02 2.17 -12.01
N ILE A 132 -12.53 2.31 -10.78
CA ILE A 132 -13.97 2.17 -10.49
C ILE A 132 -14.79 3.19 -11.29
N ASN A 133 -14.35 4.44 -11.33
CA ASN A 133 -15.05 5.49 -12.07
C ASN A 133 -15.12 5.20 -13.57
N ILE A 134 -14.01 4.75 -14.17
CA ILE A 134 -13.99 4.35 -15.59
C ILE A 134 -14.97 3.21 -15.86
N ILE A 135 -15.05 2.21 -14.98
CA ILE A 135 -15.99 1.10 -15.13
C ILE A 135 -17.44 1.61 -15.04
N SER A 136 -17.74 2.51 -14.10
CA SER A 136 -19.06 3.12 -14.00
C SER A 136 -19.43 3.90 -15.27
N GLU A 137 -18.52 4.71 -15.81
CA GLU A 137 -18.75 5.47 -17.05
C GLU A 137 -19.00 4.54 -18.25
N ILE A 138 -18.25 3.44 -18.37
CA ILE A 138 -18.48 2.45 -19.42
C ILE A 138 -19.85 1.78 -19.25
N LEU A 139 -20.20 1.39 -18.03
CA LEU A 139 -21.50 0.77 -17.72
C LEU A 139 -22.68 1.68 -18.08
N ASP A 140 -22.58 2.97 -17.76
CA ASP A 140 -23.60 3.96 -18.11
C ASP A 140 -23.71 4.11 -19.63
N SER A 141 -22.58 4.15 -20.34
CA SER A 141 -22.54 4.28 -21.80
C SER A 141 -23.13 3.06 -22.54
N LEU A 142 -22.98 1.86 -21.97
CA LEU A 142 -23.46 0.60 -22.54
C LEU A 142 -24.83 0.18 -21.99
N SER A 143 -25.48 1.02 -21.18
CA SER A 143 -26.69 0.69 -20.43
C SER A 143 -27.81 0.12 -21.31
N GLU A 144 -28.09 0.70 -22.47
CA GLU A 144 -29.13 0.20 -23.39
C GLU A 144 -28.75 -1.13 -24.06
N GLU A 145 -27.48 -1.35 -24.36
CA GLU A 145 -27.00 -2.60 -24.96
C GLU A 145 -27.06 -3.75 -23.95
N ILE A 146 -26.62 -3.48 -22.72
CA ILE A 146 -26.74 -4.39 -21.58
C ILE A 146 -28.22 -4.70 -21.34
N ARG A 147 -29.09 -3.69 -21.32
CA ARG A 147 -30.55 -3.85 -21.16
C ARG A 147 -31.12 -4.79 -22.22
N LYS A 148 -30.80 -4.59 -23.50
CA LYS A 148 -31.25 -5.46 -24.60
C LYS A 148 -30.73 -6.89 -24.44
N ALA A 149 -29.47 -7.07 -24.08
CA ALA A 149 -28.86 -8.38 -23.88
C ALA A 149 -29.53 -9.13 -22.71
N LEU A 150 -29.84 -8.43 -21.61
CA LEU A 150 -30.54 -8.99 -20.46
C LEU A 150 -31.97 -9.42 -20.81
N LEU A 151 -32.74 -8.56 -21.49
CA LEU A 151 -34.10 -8.90 -21.92
C LEU A 151 -34.11 -10.12 -22.84
N LYS A 152 -33.20 -10.18 -23.82
CA LYS A 152 -33.04 -11.35 -24.72
C LYS A 152 -32.68 -12.62 -23.96
N SER A 153 -31.97 -12.49 -22.85
CA SER A 153 -31.55 -13.62 -22.02
C SER A 153 -32.62 -14.06 -21.01
N GLY A 154 -33.79 -13.42 -20.96
CA GLY A 154 -34.91 -13.80 -20.10
C GLY A 154 -35.00 -13.03 -18.77
N TYR A 155 -34.28 -11.91 -18.63
CA TYR A 155 -34.50 -10.98 -17.52
C TYR A 155 -35.75 -10.12 -17.77
N LEU A 156 -36.38 -9.66 -16.68
CA LEU A 156 -37.61 -8.86 -16.72
C LEU A 156 -37.32 -7.41 -16.33
N GLU A 157 -38.00 -6.46 -16.96
CA GLU A 157 -37.94 -5.05 -16.58
C GLU A 157 -38.45 -4.82 -15.14
N GLY A 158 -37.91 -3.79 -14.47
CA GLY A 158 -38.32 -3.39 -13.12
C GLY A 158 -37.94 -4.38 -12.01
N LYS A 159 -37.12 -5.40 -12.31
CA LYS A 159 -36.57 -6.32 -11.32
C LYS A 159 -35.10 -6.03 -11.06
N ASN A 160 -34.71 -6.07 -9.79
CA ASN A 160 -33.30 -6.02 -9.42
C ASN A 160 -32.58 -7.26 -9.97
N ILE A 161 -31.36 -7.06 -10.43
CA ILE A 161 -30.50 -8.11 -10.97
C ILE A 161 -29.21 -8.15 -10.17
N ASP A 162 -28.78 -9.36 -9.83
CA ASP A 162 -27.46 -9.57 -9.25
C ASP A 162 -26.46 -9.78 -10.37
N ALA A 163 -25.35 -9.05 -10.29
CA ALA A 163 -24.24 -9.17 -11.21
C ALA A 163 -22.91 -9.21 -10.43
N LYS A 164 -21.94 -9.92 -10.98
CA LYS A 164 -20.57 -9.97 -10.47
C LYS A 164 -19.64 -9.32 -11.49
N LEU A 165 -18.88 -8.33 -11.04
CA LEU A 165 -17.75 -7.80 -11.79
C LEU A 165 -16.56 -8.74 -11.60
N ILE A 166 -16.05 -9.30 -12.70
CA ILE A 166 -14.86 -10.14 -12.73
C ILE A 166 -13.73 -9.30 -13.36
N ILE A 167 -12.65 -9.15 -12.60
CA ILE A 167 -11.48 -8.39 -13.01
C ILE A 167 -10.44 -9.37 -13.52
N LEU A 168 -10.03 -9.23 -14.77
CA LEU A 168 -8.98 -10.02 -15.42
C LEU A 168 -7.79 -9.14 -15.75
N ASN A 169 -6.63 -9.76 -15.98
CA ASN A 169 -5.45 -9.04 -16.44
C ASN A 169 -5.64 -8.40 -17.84
N THR A 170 -6.62 -8.90 -18.61
CA THR A 170 -6.89 -8.52 -20.00
C THR A 170 -8.14 -7.65 -20.18
N GLY A 171 -8.87 -7.34 -19.10
CA GLY A 171 -10.12 -6.58 -19.18
C GLY A 171 -11.12 -6.96 -18.09
N TYR A 172 -12.40 -6.70 -18.33
CA TYR A 172 -13.45 -6.93 -17.34
C TYR A 172 -14.58 -7.77 -17.93
N LEU A 173 -15.18 -8.60 -17.09
CA LEU A 173 -16.42 -9.31 -17.43
C LEU A 173 -17.48 -8.95 -16.41
N ILE A 174 -18.73 -8.82 -16.89
CA ILE A 174 -19.89 -8.81 -16.01
C ILE A 174 -20.59 -10.14 -16.16
N TYR A 175 -20.69 -10.85 -15.05
CA TYR A 175 -21.36 -12.13 -14.96
C TYR A 175 -22.70 -11.99 -14.26
N PHE A 176 -23.76 -12.44 -14.92
CA PHE A 176 -25.11 -12.48 -14.38
C PHE A 176 -25.48 -13.93 -14.03
N PRO A 177 -25.48 -14.33 -12.74
CA PRO A 177 -25.54 -15.75 -12.35
C PRO A 177 -26.84 -16.46 -12.71
N LYS A 178 -27.96 -15.74 -12.68
CA LYS A 178 -29.29 -16.33 -12.85
C LYS A 178 -29.49 -17.01 -14.22
N ASN A 179 -28.85 -16.48 -15.25
CA ASN A 179 -28.99 -16.95 -16.63
C ASN A 179 -27.63 -17.24 -17.28
N GLU A 180 -26.57 -17.37 -16.46
CA GLU A 180 -25.18 -17.63 -16.88
C GLU A 180 -24.67 -16.72 -18.00
N LEU A 181 -25.18 -15.48 -18.06
CA LEU A 181 -24.80 -14.51 -19.08
C LEU A 181 -23.46 -13.86 -18.71
N MET A 182 -22.53 -13.81 -19.66
CA MET A 182 -21.29 -13.05 -19.55
C MET A 182 -21.26 -11.94 -20.60
N LEU A 183 -21.01 -10.72 -20.15
CA LEU A 183 -20.73 -9.57 -21.01
C LEU A 183 -19.26 -9.18 -20.87
N ASN A 184 -18.55 -9.16 -21.99
CA ASN A 184 -17.15 -8.75 -22.01
C ASN A 184 -17.06 -7.24 -22.23
N ILE A 185 -16.41 -6.56 -21.29
CA ILE A 185 -16.05 -5.15 -21.41
C ILE A 185 -14.57 -5.13 -21.79
N LEU A 186 -14.32 -5.25 -23.09
CA LEU A 186 -12.97 -5.13 -23.64
C LEU A 186 -12.50 -3.69 -23.50
N HIS A 187 -11.36 -3.51 -22.83
CA HIS A 187 -10.66 -2.24 -22.83
C HIS A 187 -9.69 -2.25 -24.02
N THR A 188 -9.96 -1.46 -25.06
CA THR A 188 -8.87 -1.00 -25.94
C THR A 188 -8.08 0.01 -25.11
N ILE A 189 -6.90 -0.39 -24.65
CA ILE A 189 -5.96 0.55 -24.02
C ILE A 189 -5.25 1.25 -25.20
N SER A 190 -5.58 2.52 -25.44
CA SER A 190 -4.70 3.44 -26.18
C SER A 190 -3.79 4.16 -25.21
#